data_AF-A0A382JPY5-F1
#
_entry.id   AF-A0A382JPY5-F1
#
_cell.length_a   1.000
_cell.length_b   1.000
_cell.length_c   1.000
_cell.angle_alpha   90.00
_cell.angle_beta   90.00
_cell.angle_gamma   90.00
#
_symmetry.space_group_name_H-M   'P 1'
#
loop_
_entity.id
_entity.type
_entity.pdbx_description
1 polymer ?
#
loop_
_entity_poly.entity_id
_entity_poly.type
_entity_poly.pdbx_seq_one_letter_code
_entity_poly.pdbx_strand_id
1 'polypeptide(L)'
;MTELQLGNKNVGDGHSAFIIAEIGINHQGDVSIAKNLIQKAKECGADAVKLQKRCISRILTKSGLEMAYDNRNSFGKTYGEH
;
A
#
# COMPACT_ATOMS: atom_id res chain seq x y z
N MET A 1 4.61 1.97 30.87
CA MET A 1 4.22 1.28 29.62
C MET A 1 3.74 2.35 28.66
N THR A 2 4.13 2.27 27.39
CA THR A 2 3.78 3.28 26.38
C THR A 2 2.55 2.80 25.61
N GLU A 3 1.53 3.66 25.54
CA GLU A 3 0.26 3.38 24.85
C GLU A 3 -0.01 4.46 23.80
N LEU A 4 -0.57 4.07 22.66
CA LEU A 4 -1.00 4.96 21.59
C LEU A 4 -2.41 4.60 21.15
N GLN A 5 -3.27 5.61 20.97
CA GLN A 5 -4.59 5.42 20.39
C GLN A 5 -4.55 5.60 18.86
N LEU A 6 -4.95 4.57 18.13
CA LEU A 6 -5.12 4.58 16.67
C LEU A 6 -6.61 4.42 16.34
N GLY A 7 -7.24 5.53 15.94
CA GLY A 7 -8.69 5.57 15.72
C GLY A 7 -9.44 5.27 17.01
N ASN A 8 -10.14 4.14 17.06
CA ASN A 8 -10.90 3.67 18.23
C ASN A 8 -10.22 2.51 18.98
N LYS A 9 -8.95 2.18 18.66
CA LYS A 9 -8.20 1.11 19.32
C LYS A 9 -6.98 1.66 20.05
N ASN A 10 -6.68 1.05 21.19
CA ASN A 10 -5.45 1.30 21.92
C ASN A 10 -4.39 0.25 21.53
N VAL A 11 -3.15 0.71 21.35
CA VAL A 11 -2.01 -0.09 20.91
C VAL A 11 -0.88 0.10 21.91
N GLY A 12 -0.33 -1.01 22.41
CA GLY A 12 0.71 -1.02 23.42
C GLY A 12 0.66 -2.32 24.23
N ASP A 13 1.48 -2.37 25.28
CA ASP A 13 1.54 -3.52 26.19
C ASP A 13 0.16 -3.83 26.80
N GLY A 14 -0.26 -5.09 26.78
CA GLY A 14 -1.54 -5.54 27.35
C GLY A 14 -2.76 -5.40 26.42
N HIS A 15 -2.61 -4.86 25.21
CA HIS A 15 -3.66 -4.81 24.19
C HIS A 15 -3.48 -5.87 23.10
N SER A 16 -4.55 -6.22 22.40
CA SER A 16 -4.46 -7.07 21.20
C SER A 16 -3.62 -6.42 20.12
N ALA A 17 -2.93 -7.24 19.31
CA ALA A 17 -2.18 -6.74 18.17
C ALA A 17 -3.06 -5.92 17.22
N PHE A 18 -2.53 -4.77 16.77
CA PHE A 18 -3.19 -3.92 15.78
C PHE A 18 -2.76 -4.34 14.37
N ILE A 19 -3.69 -4.86 13.58
CA ILE A 19 -3.40 -5.46 12.27
C ILE A 19 -3.64 -4.45 11.14
N ILE A 20 -2.56 -4.12 10.43
CA ILE A 20 -2.61 -3.25 9.24
C ILE A 20 -2.50 -4.13 7.99
N ALA A 21 -3.55 -4.14 7.16
CA ALA A 21 -3.49 -4.73 5.84
C ALA A 21 -2.77 -3.79 4.86
N GLU A 22 -1.56 -4.16 4.45
CA GLU A 22 -0.77 -3.41 3.46
C GLU A 22 -1.32 -3.66 2.05
N ILE A 23 -2.15 -2.76 1.55
CA ILE A 23 -2.62 -2.76 0.15
C ILE A 23 -1.50 -2.26 -0.76
N GLY A 24 -0.71 -1.28 -0.29
CA GLY A 24 0.42 -0.74 -1.04
C GLY A 24 -0.01 -0.20 -2.40
N ILE A 25 0.48 -0.84 -3.47
CA ILE A 25 0.14 -0.55 -4.88
C ILE A 25 -0.57 -1.74 -5.59
N ASN A 26 -1.07 -2.72 -4.84
CA ASN A 26 -1.70 -3.93 -5.39
C ASN A 26 -3.01 -3.66 -6.13
N HIS A 27 -3.51 -2.42 -6.07
CA HIS A 27 -4.66 -1.97 -6.84
C HIS A 27 -4.33 -1.66 -8.31
N GLN A 28 -3.06 -1.75 -8.74
CA GLN A 28 -2.65 -1.63 -10.15
C GLN A 28 -3.15 -0.35 -10.86
N GLY A 29 -3.26 0.76 -10.12
CA GLY A 29 -3.80 2.02 -10.63
C GLY A 29 -5.34 2.07 -10.77
N ASP A 30 -6.06 0.98 -10.52
CA ASP A 30 -7.52 0.90 -10.59
C ASP A 30 -8.17 1.16 -9.22
N VAL A 31 -9.01 2.21 -9.16
CA VAL A 31 -9.73 2.61 -7.94
C VAL A 31 -10.78 1.56 -7.52
N SER A 32 -11.38 0.85 -8.46
CA SER A 32 -12.35 -0.23 -8.19
C SER A 32 -11.68 -1.40 -7.49
N ILE A 33 -10.48 -1.79 -7.93
CA ILE A 33 -9.66 -2.82 -7.27
C ILE A 33 -9.27 -2.33 -5.87
N ALA A 34 -8.85 -1.08 -5.72
CA ALA A 34 -8.53 -0.51 -4.40
C ALA A 34 -9.71 -0.62 -3.42
N LYS A 35 -10.93 -0.26 -3.86
CA LYS A 35 -12.14 -0.37 -3.04
C LYS A 35 -12.46 -1.82 -2.66
N ASN A 36 -12.30 -2.76 -3.59
CA ASN A 36 -12.49 -4.19 -3.31
C ASN A 36 -11.48 -4.70 -2.27
N LEU A 37 -10.20 -4.35 -2.41
CA LEU A 37 -9.17 -4.72 -1.44
C LEU A 37 -9.46 -4.16 -0.04
N ILE A 38 -9.95 -2.92 0.06
CA ILE A 38 -10.38 -2.32 1.33
C ILE A 38 -11.53 -3.13 1.96
N GLN A 39 -12.54 -3.47 1.16
CA GLN A 39 -13.67 -4.26 1.62
C GLN A 39 -13.23 -5.65 2.11
N LYS A 40 -12.33 -6.32 1.39
CA LYS A 40 -11.77 -7.62 1.79
C LYS A 40 -10.93 -7.54 3.06
N ALA A 41 -10.10 -6.51 3.21
CA ALA A 41 -9.36 -6.31 4.45
C ALA A 41 -10.30 -6.17 5.66
N LYS A 42 -11.41 -5.45 5.50
CA LYS A 42 -12.44 -5.32 6.54
C LYS A 42 -13.11 -6.66 6.85
N GLU A 43 -13.48 -7.44 5.84
CA GLU A 43 -14.07 -8.78 6.00
C GLU A 43 -13.13 -9.76 6.71
N CYS A 44 -11.81 -9.66 6.48
CA CYS A 44 -10.80 -10.45 7.17
C CYS A 44 -10.49 -9.99 8.61
N GLY A 45 -11.08 -8.88 9.07
CA GLY A 45 -10.89 -8.37 10.42
C GLY A 45 -9.64 -7.51 10.62
N ALA A 46 -9.07 -6.94 9.55
CA ALA A 46 -8.00 -5.96 9.70
C ALA A 46 -8.51 -4.69 10.41
N ASP A 47 -7.63 -4.06 11.18
CA ASP A 47 -7.93 -2.84 11.95
C ASP A 47 -7.77 -1.59 11.10
N ALA A 48 -6.81 -1.61 10.19
CA ALA A 48 -6.56 -0.56 9.23
C ALA A 48 -6.09 -1.13 7.90
N VAL A 49 -6.17 -0.29 6.88
CA VAL A 49 -5.55 -0.51 5.57
C VAL A 49 -4.49 0.55 5.35
N LYS A 50 -3.41 0.21 4.65
CA LYS A 50 -2.36 1.16 4.27
C LYS A 50 -2.11 1.12 2.77
N LEU A 51 -2.11 2.31 2.15
CA LEU A 51 -1.80 2.52 0.74
C LEU A 51 -0.50 3.30 0.59
N GLN A 52 0.15 3.16 -0.57
CA GLN A 52 1.35 3.93 -0.90
C GLN A 52 1.02 5.10 -1.82
N LYS A 53 1.14 6.32 -1.31
CA LYS A 53 1.08 7.54 -2.13
C LYS A 53 2.45 7.79 -2.76
N ARG A 54 2.57 7.57 -4.07
CA ARG A 54 3.82 7.77 -4.81
C ARG A 54 3.62 8.71 -6.00
N CYS A 55 4.67 9.47 -6.30
CA CYS A 55 4.82 10.21 -7.55
C CYS A 55 6.16 9.79 -8.12
N ILE A 56 6.15 9.03 -9.22
CA ILE A 56 7.33 8.32 -9.73
C ILE A 56 8.50 9.27 -10.01
N SER A 57 8.22 10.44 -10.59
CA SER A 57 9.20 11.50 -10.84
C SER A 57 9.83 12.12 -9.57
N ARG A 58 9.23 11.91 -8.40
CA ARG A 58 9.75 12.40 -7.11
C ARG A 58 10.57 11.36 -6.35
N ILE A 59 10.48 10.08 -6.73
CA ILE A 59 11.10 8.97 -5.99
C ILE A 59 12.17 8.24 -6.80
N LEU A 60 12.19 8.40 -8.11
CA LEU A 60 13.21 7.81 -8.99
C LEU A 60 14.13 8.89 -9.57
N THR A 61 15.41 8.56 -9.73
CA THR A 61 16.35 9.33 -10.54
C THR A 61 16.02 9.19 -12.02
N LYS A 62 16.63 10.03 -12.87
CA LYS A 62 16.53 9.88 -14.34
C LYS A 62 16.89 8.46 -14.79
N SER A 63 18.01 7.92 -14.30
CA SER A 63 18.42 6.54 -14.61
C SER A 63 17.42 5.50 -14.11
N GLY A 64 16.75 5.75 -12.97
CA GLY A 64 15.69 4.90 -12.45
C GLY A 64 14.45 4.90 -13.34
N LEU A 65 14.04 6.06 -13.85
CA LEU A 65 12.89 6.20 -14.75
C LEU A 65 13.12 5.47 -16.09
N GLU A 66 14.33 5.56 -16.62
CA GLU A 66 14.70 4.99 -17.93
C GLU A 66 15.05 3.50 -17.87
N MET A 67 15.18 2.93 -16.67
CA MET A 67 15.50 1.52 -16.49
C MET A 67 14.38 0.63 -17.04
N ALA A 68 14.75 -0.39 -17.82
CA ALA A 68 13.80 -1.34 -18.39
C ALA A 68 13.03 -2.07 -17.28
N TYR A 69 11.71 -2.20 -17.47
CA TYR A 69 10.83 -2.93 -16.56
C TYR A 69 10.07 -4.00 -17.35
N ASP A 70 10.77 -5.11 -17.61
CA ASP A 70 10.26 -6.21 -18.42
C ASP A 70 9.85 -7.39 -17.55
N ASN A 71 8.56 -7.46 -17.24
CA ASN A 71 7.94 -8.61 -16.59
C ASN A 71 6.43 -8.67 -16.85
N ARG A 72 5.80 -9.79 -16.48
CA ARG A 72 4.37 -10.06 -16.72
C ARG A 72 3.39 -9.05 -16.11
N ASN A 73 3.81 -8.26 -15.12
CA ASN A 73 3.00 -7.26 -14.44
C ASN A 73 3.36 -5.83 -14.89
N SER A 74 4.15 -5.69 -15.95
CA SER A 74 4.54 -4.38 -16.47
C SER A 74 3.40 -3.74 -17.28
N PHE A 75 3.29 -2.42 -17.19
CA PHE A 75 2.33 -1.60 -17.94
C PHE A 75 3.03 -0.69 -18.96
N GLY A 76 4.37 -0.77 -19.05
CA GLY A 76 5.21 0.06 -19.92
C GLY A 76 6.58 -0.58 -20.13
N LYS A 77 7.46 0.03 -20.94
CA LYS A 77 8.79 -0.56 -21.22
C LYS A 77 9.80 -0.26 -20.12
N THR A 78 9.58 0.81 -19.36
CA THR A 78 10.47 1.31 -18.31
C THR A 78 9.73 1.52 -16.99
N TYR A 79 10.47 1.69 -15.89
CA TYR A 79 9.89 2.05 -14.60
C TYR A 79 9.14 3.39 -14.61
N GLY A 80 9.47 4.29 -15.53
CA GLY A 80 8.76 5.56 -15.72
C GLY A 80 7.46 5.42 -16.52
N GLU A 81 7.37 4.43 -17.41
CA GLU A 81 6.20 4.17 -18.25
C GLU A 81 5.16 3.25 -17.58
N HIS A 82 5.57 2.40 -16.64
CA HIS A 82 4.69 1.54 -15.84
C HIS A 82 3.87 2.32 -14.80
#